data_AF-A0AA35J522-F1
#
_entry.id   AF-A0AA35J522-F1
#
_cell.length_a   1.000
_cell.length_b   1.000
_cell.length_c   1.000
_cell.angle_alpha   90.00
_cell.angle_beta   90.00
_cell.angle_gamma   90.00
#
_symmetry.space_group_name_H-M   'P 1'
#
loop_
_entity.id
_entity.type
_entity.pdbx_description
1 polymer ?
#
loop_
_entity_poly.entity_id
_entity_poly.type
_entity_poly.pdbx_seq_one_letter_code
_entity_poly.pdbx_strand_id
1 'polypeptide(L)'
;MFGKVFVSYVRIRIGFKPLSTIYTPVSSSSSSSHGFDKEACFPYKKWQELDMHQKQEFIQRFVKNYRHQYPSSKTNVSLKGLIIGMDEHNDSPSVFGIFYNDIWKSLKNEPENASSGLVRTRSGNRFSHPSFRQLLIRK
;
A
#
# COMPACT_ATOMS: atom_id res chain seq x y z
N MET A 1 -30.82 42.76 0.87
CA MET A 1 -29.62 43.54 1.29
C MET A 1 -28.54 42.54 1.69
N PHE A 2 -27.32 42.77 1.19
CA PHE A 2 -26.25 41.79 0.97
C PHE A 2 -25.61 41.20 2.25
N GLY A 3 -25.55 39.87 2.32
CA GLY A 3 -24.73 39.14 3.30
C GLY A 3 -23.25 39.25 2.96
N LYS A 4 -22.45 39.76 3.90
CA LYS A 4 -21.00 39.90 3.76
C LYS A 4 -20.31 38.60 4.17
N VAL A 5 -19.79 37.87 3.19
CA VAL A 5 -18.85 36.76 3.38
C VAL A 5 -17.46 37.36 3.57
N PHE A 6 -16.85 37.17 4.75
CA PHE A 6 -15.45 37.50 4.97
C PHE A 6 -14.59 36.28 4.62
N VAL A 7 -13.89 36.38 3.49
CA VAL A 7 -12.84 35.45 3.07
C VAL A 7 -11.53 35.91 3.71
N SER A 8 -11.09 35.21 4.76
CA SER A 8 -9.76 35.43 5.34
C SER A 8 -8.70 34.77 4.47
N TYR A 9 -7.95 35.58 3.74
CA TYR A 9 -6.78 35.15 2.98
C TYR A 9 -5.55 35.13 3.90
N VAL A 10 -5.10 33.94 4.30
CA VAL A 10 -3.81 33.78 5.01
C VAL A 10 -2.71 33.63 3.96
N ARG A 11 -1.94 34.70 3.74
CA ARG A 11 -0.81 34.73 2.81
C ARG A 11 0.47 34.33 3.55
N ILE A 12 0.81 33.03 3.54
CA ILE A 12 2.06 32.54 4.13
C ILE A 12 3.22 32.91 3.20
N ARG A 13 4.09 33.81 3.66
CA ARG A 13 5.38 34.09 2.99
C ARG A 13 6.40 33.06 3.46
N ILE A 14 6.73 32.12 2.59
CA ILE A 14 7.79 31.13 2.82
C ILE A 14 9.11 31.81 2.46
N GLY A 15 9.86 32.23 3.48
CA GLY A 15 11.21 32.74 3.30
C GLY A 15 12.16 31.61 2.93
N PHE A 16 12.64 31.60 1.69
CA PHE A 16 13.78 30.78 1.28
C PHE A 16 15.06 31.36 1.88
N LYS A 17 15.73 30.62 2.77
CA LYS A 17 17.12 30.88 3.16
C LYS A 17 18.04 29.97 2.35
N PRO A 18 19.09 30.51 1.69
CA PRO A 18 20.00 29.72 0.86
C PRO A 18 20.94 28.84 1.69
N LEU A 19 21.32 27.71 1.09
CA LEU A 19 22.21 26.68 1.64
C LEU A 19 23.60 27.24 1.94
N SER A 20 24.11 27.00 3.15
CA SER A 20 25.54 27.08 3.47
C SER A 20 26.13 25.67 3.55
N THR A 21 26.94 25.35 2.54
CA THR A 21 27.85 24.20 2.50
C THR A 21 28.82 24.24 3.68
N ILE A 22 28.83 23.19 4.52
CA ILE A 22 29.94 22.91 5.43
C ILE A 22 30.58 21.60 4.96
N TYR A 23 31.78 21.71 4.38
CA TYR A 23 32.65 20.58 4.10
C TYR A 23 33.45 20.26 5.37
N THR A 24 33.23 19.09 5.94
CA THR A 24 34.13 18.48 6.92
C THR A 24 34.53 17.09 6.40
N PRO A 25 35.78 16.89 5.97
CA PRO A 25 36.28 15.55 5.70
C PRO A 25 36.70 14.92 7.03
N VAL A 26 35.89 13.99 7.55
CA VAL A 26 36.35 13.04 8.56
C VAL A 26 36.45 11.67 7.89
N SER A 27 37.69 11.23 7.68
CA SER A 27 37.99 9.84 7.38
C SER A 27 37.43 8.97 8.49
N SER A 28 36.42 8.17 8.16
CA SER A 28 35.98 7.04 8.99
C SER A 28 36.02 5.81 8.10
N SER A 29 37.18 5.18 8.10
CA SER A 29 37.35 3.79 7.71
C SER A 29 36.61 2.94 8.74
N SER A 30 35.43 2.46 8.40
CA SER A 30 34.78 1.38 9.12
C SER A 30 34.12 0.45 8.10
N SER A 31 34.95 -0.46 7.62
CA SER A 31 34.54 -1.75 7.07
C SER A 31 33.56 -2.41 8.04
N SER A 32 32.27 -2.35 7.72
CA SER A 32 31.25 -3.15 8.38
C SER A 32 30.74 -4.14 7.37
N SER A 33 31.08 -5.40 7.62
CA SER A 33 30.66 -6.61 6.92
C SER A 33 29.33 -6.46 6.21
N HIS A 34 29.36 -6.61 4.87
CA HIS A 34 28.23 -7.06 4.09
C HIS A 34 27.79 -8.42 4.65
N GLY A 35 26.95 -8.38 5.69
CA GLY A 35 25.98 -9.44 5.89
C GLY A 35 25.21 -9.50 4.59
N PHE A 36 25.36 -10.60 3.86
CA PHE A 36 24.36 -10.98 2.89
C PHE A 36 23.10 -11.18 3.70
N ASP A 37 22.33 -10.11 3.85
CA ASP A 37 20.96 -10.19 4.30
C ASP A 37 20.34 -11.23 3.38
N LYS A 38 20.09 -12.42 3.94
CA LYS A 38 19.13 -13.34 3.37
C LYS A 38 17.82 -12.56 3.43
N GLU A 39 17.55 -11.75 2.42
CA GLU A 39 16.19 -11.37 2.08
C GLU A 39 15.48 -12.69 1.90
N ALA A 40 14.85 -13.17 2.98
CA ALA A 40 14.00 -14.33 2.95
C ALA A 40 13.10 -14.12 1.74
N CYS A 41 13.28 -14.97 0.72
CA CYS A 41 12.66 -14.75 -0.57
C CYS A 41 11.15 -14.76 -0.34
N PHE A 42 10.56 -13.57 -0.29
CA PHE A 42 9.15 -13.45 0.03
C PHE A 42 8.39 -14.18 -1.08
N PRO A 43 7.56 -15.20 -0.77
CA PRO A 43 7.11 -16.18 -1.75
C PRO A 43 6.03 -15.67 -2.70
N TYR A 44 5.71 -14.37 -2.62
CA TYR A 44 4.70 -13.70 -3.42
C TYR A 44 5.31 -12.58 -4.25
N LYS A 45 4.85 -12.47 -5.49
CA LYS A 45 5.22 -11.41 -6.43
C LYS A 45 4.79 -10.05 -5.92
N LYS A 46 5.54 -9.00 -6.24
CA LYS A 46 5.10 -7.59 -6.06
C LYS A 46 4.11 -7.22 -7.18
N TRP A 47 3.27 -6.20 -6.96
CA TRP A 47 2.30 -5.76 -7.96
C TRP A 47 2.90 -5.46 -9.35
N GLN A 48 4.09 -4.85 -9.37
CA GLN A 48 4.80 -4.50 -10.60
C GLN A 48 5.32 -5.73 -11.36
N GLU A 49 5.51 -6.85 -10.68
CA GLU A 49 5.98 -8.13 -11.24
C GLU A 49 4.82 -8.97 -11.80
N LEU A 50 3.56 -8.52 -11.64
CA LEU A 50 2.39 -9.23 -12.15
C LEU A 50 2.14 -8.89 -13.62
N ASP A 51 1.88 -9.93 -14.40
CA ASP A 51 1.37 -9.80 -15.78
C ASP A 51 -0.06 -9.25 -15.77
N MET A 52 -0.53 -8.74 -16.91
CA MET A 52 -1.86 -8.15 -17.02
C MET A 52 -2.96 -9.13 -16.60
N HIS A 53 -2.88 -10.38 -17.07
CA HIS A 53 -3.82 -11.44 -16.69
C HIS A 53 -3.82 -11.72 -15.17
N GLN A 54 -2.65 -11.74 -14.53
CA GLN A 54 -2.53 -11.95 -13.07
C GLN A 54 -3.14 -10.78 -12.30
N LYS A 55 -2.97 -9.54 -12.79
CA LYS A 55 -3.60 -8.36 -12.20
C LYS A 55 -5.12 -8.45 -12.30
N GLN A 56 -5.66 -8.74 -13.48
CA GLN A 56 -7.10 -8.89 -13.70
C GLN A 56 -7.70 -10.01 -12.85
N GLU A 57 -7.04 -11.18 -12.79
CA GLU A 57 -7.46 -12.30 -11.94
C GLU A 57 -7.49 -11.89 -10.46
N PHE A 58 -6.43 -11.24 -9.97
CA PHE A 58 -6.40 -10.71 -8.61
C PHE A 58 -7.56 -9.75 -8.36
N ILE A 59 -7.83 -8.82 -9.27
CA ILE A 59 -8.90 -7.82 -9.15
C ILE A 59 -10.26 -8.50 -9.03
N GLN A 60 -10.58 -9.43 -9.94
CA GLN A 60 -11.86 -10.15 -9.91
C GLN A 60 -12.05 -10.93 -8.60
N ARG A 61 -11.00 -11.66 -8.18
CA ARG A 61 -11.03 -12.42 -6.92
C ARG A 61 -11.11 -11.52 -5.70
N PHE A 62 -10.43 -10.37 -5.73
CA PHE A 62 -10.48 -9.38 -4.66
C PHE A 62 -11.87 -8.79 -4.50
N VAL A 63 -12.52 -8.34 -5.58
CA VAL A 63 -13.88 -7.78 -5.50
C VAL A 63 -14.87 -8.83 -5.00
N LYS A 64 -14.77 -10.07 -5.47
CA LYS A 64 -15.60 -11.19 -4.99
C LYS A 64 -15.37 -11.48 -3.51
N ASN A 65 -14.12 -11.60 -3.08
CA ASN A 65 -13.78 -11.85 -1.67
C ASN A 65 -14.21 -10.68 -0.78
N TYR A 66 -13.96 -9.44 -1.20
CA TYR A 66 -14.33 -8.25 -0.43
C TYR A 66 -15.85 -8.17 -0.22
N ARG A 67 -16.64 -8.45 -1.25
CA ARG A 67 -18.11 -8.52 -1.13
C ARG A 67 -18.56 -9.62 -0.18
N HIS A 68 -17.88 -10.77 -0.17
CA HIS A 68 -18.19 -11.86 0.75
C HIS A 68 -17.88 -11.49 2.20
N GLN A 69 -16.73 -10.85 2.46
CA GLN A 69 -16.34 -10.42 3.80
C GLN A 69 -17.15 -9.22 4.32
N TYR A 70 -17.56 -8.33 3.42
CA TYR A 70 -18.22 -7.07 3.76
C TYR A 70 -19.45 -6.82 2.86
N PRO A 71 -20.52 -7.64 2.94
CA PRO A 71 -21.64 -7.61 2.00
C PRO A 71 -22.38 -6.27 1.95
N SER A 72 -22.53 -5.60 3.10
CA SER A 72 -23.25 -4.33 3.21
C SER A 72 -22.37 -3.09 2.97
N SER A 73 -21.10 -3.27 2.62
CA SER A 73 -20.17 -2.14 2.43
C SER A 73 -20.49 -1.37 1.15
N LYS A 74 -20.67 -0.05 1.27
CA LYS A 74 -20.83 0.86 0.11
C LYS A 74 -19.65 0.77 -0.87
N THR A 75 -18.46 0.41 -0.38
CA THR A 75 -17.27 0.18 -1.19
C THR A 75 -17.48 -0.88 -2.26
N ASN A 76 -18.39 -1.84 -2.08
CA ASN A 76 -18.73 -2.82 -3.11
C ASN A 76 -19.24 -2.19 -4.40
N VAL A 77 -19.99 -1.09 -4.32
CA VAL A 77 -20.50 -0.37 -5.51
C VAL A 77 -19.33 0.27 -6.26
N SER A 78 -18.43 0.93 -5.54
CA SER A 78 -17.23 1.55 -6.13
C SER A 78 -16.31 0.49 -6.76
N LEU A 79 -16.03 -0.60 -6.04
CA LEU A 79 -15.21 -1.70 -6.55
C LEU A 79 -15.83 -2.35 -7.79
N LYS A 80 -17.16 -2.55 -7.80
CA LYS A 80 -17.86 -3.05 -8.98
C LYS A 80 -17.75 -2.08 -10.16
N GLY A 81 -17.88 -0.77 -9.93
CA GLY A 81 -17.75 0.24 -10.97
C GLY A 81 -16.35 0.25 -11.61
N LEU A 82 -15.31 0.06 -10.79
CA LEU A 82 -13.92 0.06 -11.25
C LEU A 82 -13.54 -1.13 -12.15
N ILE A 83 -14.28 -2.25 -12.06
CA ILE A 83 -13.99 -3.45 -12.85
C ILE A 83 -14.80 -3.53 -14.16
N ILE A 84 -15.70 -2.58 -14.41
CA ILE A 84 -16.49 -2.55 -15.64
C ILE A 84 -15.57 -2.28 -16.83
N GLY A 85 -15.68 -3.09 -17.88
CA GLY A 85 -14.87 -2.94 -19.10
C GLY A 85 -13.40 -3.34 -18.94
N MET A 86 -12.99 -3.84 -17.76
CA MET A 86 -11.59 -4.22 -17.50
C MET A 86 -11.09 -5.29 -18.48
N ASP A 87 -11.88 -6.35 -18.67
CA ASP A 87 -11.53 -7.46 -19.56
C ASP A 87 -11.61 -7.02 -21.04
N GLU A 88 -12.60 -6.20 -21.39
CA GLU A 88 -12.84 -5.70 -22.75
C GLU A 88 -11.71 -4.78 -23.25
N HIS A 89 -11.15 -3.97 -22.34
CA HIS A 89 -10.10 -3.00 -22.68
C HIS A 89 -8.69 -3.48 -22.34
N ASN A 90 -8.52 -4.73 -21.88
CA ASN A 90 -7.25 -5.27 -21.40
C ASN A 90 -6.56 -4.34 -20.37
N ASP A 91 -7.36 -3.81 -19.45
CA ASP A 91 -6.94 -2.83 -18.45
C ASP A 91 -6.78 -3.48 -17.06
N SER A 92 -6.08 -2.78 -16.17
CA SER A 92 -5.93 -3.10 -14.76
C SER A 92 -5.92 -1.80 -13.93
N PRO A 93 -7.06 -1.38 -13.36
CA PRO A 93 -7.15 -0.14 -12.60
C PRO A 93 -6.12 -0.06 -11.46
N SER A 94 -5.28 0.97 -11.48
CA SER A 94 -4.09 1.04 -10.61
C SER A 94 -4.40 1.09 -9.10
N VAL A 95 -5.61 1.51 -8.73
CA VAL A 95 -6.08 1.51 -7.33
C VAL A 95 -6.00 0.12 -6.70
N PHE A 96 -6.19 -0.96 -7.46
CA PHE A 96 -6.05 -2.31 -6.95
C PHE A 96 -4.60 -2.69 -6.62
N GLY A 97 -3.62 -2.04 -7.24
CA GLY A 97 -2.21 -2.18 -6.85
C GLY A 97 -1.93 -1.66 -5.45
N ILE A 98 -2.66 -0.65 -4.99
CA ILE A 98 -2.58 -0.15 -3.60
C ILE A 98 -3.07 -1.25 -2.64
N PHE A 99 -4.24 -1.84 -2.92
CA PHE A 99 -4.80 -2.91 -2.10
C PHE A 99 -3.91 -4.16 -2.09
N TYR A 100 -3.36 -4.54 -3.24
CA TYR A 100 -2.40 -5.63 -3.35
C TYR A 100 -1.19 -5.39 -2.44
N ASN A 101 -0.60 -4.20 -2.53
CA ASN A 101 0.57 -3.85 -1.73
C ASN A 101 0.28 -3.80 -0.23
N ASP A 102 -0.92 -3.36 0.17
CA ASP A 102 -1.32 -3.37 1.58
C ASP A 102 -1.43 -4.79 2.13
N ILE A 103 -1.99 -5.73 1.36
CA ILE A 103 -2.03 -7.16 1.73
C ILE A 103 -0.61 -7.74 1.78
N TRP A 104 0.21 -7.45 0.78
CA TRP A 104 1.58 -7.94 0.67
C TRP A 104 2.44 -7.47 1.85
N LYS A 105 2.38 -6.17 2.19
CA LYS A 105 3.08 -5.58 3.35
C LYS A 105 2.56 -6.15 4.66
N SER A 106 1.24 -6.34 4.79
CA SER A 106 0.65 -6.97 5.95
C SER A 106 1.26 -8.34 6.23
N LEU A 107 1.55 -9.13 5.21
CA LEU A 107 2.11 -10.47 5.40
C LEU A 107 3.63 -10.42 5.64
N LYS A 108 4.36 -9.49 5.00
CA LYS A 108 5.79 -9.30 5.23
C LYS A 108 6.09 -8.85 6.67
N ASN A 109 5.22 -8.02 7.23
CA ASN A 109 5.41 -7.42 8.55
C ASN A 109 4.82 -8.24 9.70
N GLU A 110 4.27 -9.44 9.44
CA GLU A 110 3.87 -10.36 10.50
C GLU A 110 5.10 -11.20 10.88
N PRO A 111 5.83 -10.86 11.96
CA PRO A 111 6.91 -11.72 12.43
C PRO A 111 6.31 -13.05 12.88
N GLU A 112 6.96 -14.16 12.53
CA GLU A 112 6.55 -15.52 12.91
C GLU A 112 6.49 -15.78 14.45
N ASN A 113 6.75 -14.77 15.28
CA ASN A 113 6.82 -14.87 16.75
C ASN A 113 5.99 -13.77 17.47
N ALA A 114 4.70 -13.63 17.17
CA ALA A 114 3.79 -12.85 18.01
C ALA A 114 3.25 -13.69 19.19
N SER A 115 4.16 -14.19 20.03
CA SER A 115 3.87 -14.87 21.30
C SER A 115 4.02 -13.97 22.53
N SER A 116 4.12 -12.65 22.36
CA SER A 116 4.00 -11.70 23.48
C SER A 116 2.90 -10.68 23.22
N GLY A 117 1.85 -10.75 24.04
CA GLY A 117 0.86 -9.70 24.15
C GLY A 117 1.50 -8.35 24.48
N LEU A 118 0.84 -7.25 24.09
CA LEU A 118 1.30 -5.85 24.15
C LEU A 118 2.40 -5.49 23.13
N VAL A 119 2.03 -5.28 21.87
CA VAL A 119 1.97 -3.96 21.18
C VAL A 119 1.28 -4.22 19.83
N ARG A 120 -0.04 -4.38 19.85
CA ARG A 120 -0.86 -4.37 18.62
C ARG A 120 -1.33 -2.93 18.46
N THR A 121 -0.61 -2.13 17.67
CA THR A 121 -1.14 -0.85 17.20
C THR A 121 -2.51 -1.14 16.60
N ARG A 122 -3.55 -0.65 17.28
CA ARG A 122 -4.96 -0.94 17.07
C ARG A 122 -5.49 -0.28 15.80
N SER A 123 -5.00 -0.71 14.65
CA SER A 123 -5.76 -0.62 13.41
C SER A 123 -5.62 -1.96 12.70
N GLY A 124 -6.58 -2.86 12.94
CA GLY A 124 -6.70 -4.05 12.10
C GLY A 124 -6.83 -3.55 10.67
N ASN A 125 -5.86 -3.88 9.82
CA ASN A 125 -5.96 -3.57 8.40
C ASN A 125 -7.29 -4.19 7.91
N ARG A 126 -8.06 -3.47 7.10
CA ARG A 126 -9.30 -3.97 6.48
C ARG A 126 -9.09 -5.24 5.65
N PHE A 127 -7.84 -5.63 5.42
CA PHE A 127 -7.43 -6.87 4.76
C PHE A 127 -6.78 -7.90 5.71
N SER A 128 -6.96 -7.77 7.03
CA SER A 128 -6.42 -8.71 8.01
C SER A 128 -7.05 -10.10 7.95
N HIS A 129 -8.25 -10.24 7.35
CA HIS A 129 -8.88 -11.54 7.20
C HIS A 129 -8.01 -12.47 6.32
N PRO A 130 -7.76 -13.74 6.72
CA PRO A 130 -6.82 -14.62 6.03
C PRO A 130 -7.17 -14.89 4.56
N SER A 131 -8.45 -14.77 4.19
CA SER A 131 -8.87 -14.91 2.79
C SER A 131 -8.23 -13.89 1.86
N PHE A 132 -7.84 -12.69 2.33
CA PHE A 132 -7.12 -11.72 1.51
C PHE A 132 -5.68 -12.16 1.21
N ARG A 133 -5.03 -12.87 2.15
CA ARG A 133 -3.66 -13.40 1.95
C ARG A 133 -3.63 -14.44 0.83
N GLN A 134 -4.70 -15.22 0.69
CA GLN A 134 -4.85 -16.23 -0.36
C GLN A 134 -5.02 -15.64 -1.78
N LEU A 135 -5.20 -14.32 -1.89
CA LEU A 135 -5.29 -13.62 -3.17
C LEU A 135 -3.92 -13.25 -3.74
N LEU A 136 -2.86 -13.27 -2.94
CA LEU A 136 -1.51 -12.96 -3.41
C LEU A 136 -1.02 -14.03 -4.40
N ILE A 137 -0.32 -13.58 -5.43
CA ILE A 137 0.21 -14.45 -6.48
C ILE A 137 1.61 -14.90 -6.08
N ARG A 138 1.86 -16.21 -6.13
CA ARG A 138 3.17 -16.80 -5.82
C ARG A 138 4.17 -16.50 -6.94
N LYS A 139 5.45 -16.42 -6.56
CA LYS A 139 6.56 -16.29 -7.52
C LYS A 139 6.68 -17.50 -8.40
#